data_AF-A0A949B267-F1
#
_entry.id   AF-A0A949B267-F1
#
_cell.length_a   1.000
_cell.length_b   1.000
_cell.length_c   1.000
_cell.angle_alpha   90.00
_cell.angle_beta   90.00
_cell.angle_gamma   90.00
#
_symmetry.space_group_name_H-M   'P 1'
#
loop_
_entity.id
_entity.type
_entity.pdbx_description
1 polymer ?
#
loop_
_entity_poly.entity_id
_entity_poly.type
_entity_poly.pdbx_seq_one_letter_code
_entity_poly.pdbx_strand_id
1 'polypeptide(L)'
;MVFFSLSLLILAFILCTIVLLSYLMFRNSNPSLISISVIPENSEVEINKKQQFRVVVKYSDGTSSDITKFVKWSSTDISVLTIGESGVYTALKEGYVEVCARYCKVTAKALVKVKENI
;
A
#
# COMPACT_ATOMS: atom_id res chain seq x y z
N MET A 1 39.07 -33.29 31.47
CA MET A 1 38.50 -33.06 30.12
C MET A 1 37.02 -32.62 30.13
N VAL A 2 36.30 -32.67 31.26
CA VAL A 2 34.83 -32.42 31.32
C VAL A 2 34.45 -30.94 31.49
N PHE A 3 35.30 -30.11 32.12
CA PHE A 3 35.02 -28.68 32.35
C PHE A 3 35.00 -27.83 31.06
N PHE A 4 35.72 -28.26 30.02
CA PHE A 4 35.76 -27.55 28.75
C PHE A 4 34.44 -27.68 27.96
N SER A 5 33.77 -28.84 28.01
CA SER A 5 32.52 -29.06 27.26
C SER A 5 31.31 -28.36 27.89
N LEU A 6 31.28 -28.23 29.22
CA LEU A 6 30.19 -27.54 29.92
C LEU A 6 30.20 -26.04 29.63
N SER A 7 31.39 -25.42 29.53
CA SER A 7 31.53 -24.00 29.16
C SER A 7 31.03 -23.69 27.74
N LEU A 8 31.24 -24.62 26.81
CA LEU A 8 30.82 -24.48 25.41
C LEU A 8 29.29 -24.60 25.26
N LEU A 9 28.67 -25.51 26.03
CA LEU A 9 27.21 -25.65 26.08
C LEU A 9 26.55 -24.38 26.64
N ILE A 10 27.06 -23.84 27.75
CA ILE A 10 26.53 -22.60 28.35
C ILE A 10 26.62 -21.44 27.36
N LEU A 11 27.74 -21.30 26.64
CA LEU A 11 27.91 -20.27 25.61
C LEU A 11 26.91 -20.44 24.46
N ALA A 12 26.64 -21.68 24.02
CA ALA A 12 25.66 -21.96 22.97
C ALA A 12 24.23 -21.62 23.40
N PHE A 13 23.84 -21.89 24.64
CA PHE A 13 22.54 -21.48 25.18
C PHE A 13 22.43 -19.96 25.32
N ILE A 14 23.48 -19.27 25.76
CA ILE A 14 23.51 -17.80 25.85
C ILE A 14 23.41 -17.17 24.44
N LEU A 15 24.16 -17.68 23.47
CA LEU A 15 24.07 -17.21 22.07
C LEU A 15 22.67 -17.48 21.48
N CYS A 16 22.11 -18.67 21.71
CA CYS A 16 20.78 -19.03 21.22
C CYS A 16 19.69 -18.15 21.86
N THR A 17 19.77 -17.87 23.16
CA THR A 17 18.81 -17.00 23.85
C THR A 17 18.94 -15.54 23.43
N ILE A 18 20.15 -15.03 23.19
CA ILE A 18 20.37 -13.68 22.64
C ILE A 18 19.79 -13.58 21.22
N VAL A 19 20.05 -14.57 20.36
CA VAL A 19 19.50 -14.63 19.00
C VAL A 19 17.98 -14.74 19.04
N LEU A 20 17.42 -15.63 19.87
CA LEU A 20 15.99 -15.79 20.05
C LEU A 20 15.34 -14.49 20.57
N LEU A 21 15.95 -13.82 21.55
CA LEU A 21 15.46 -12.57 22.09
C LEU A 21 15.53 -11.44 21.07
N SER A 22 16.62 -11.32 20.31
CA SER A 22 16.73 -10.35 19.21
C SER A 22 15.66 -10.58 18.13
N TYR A 23 15.36 -11.84 17.83
CA TYR A 23 14.31 -12.23 16.88
C TYR A 23 12.89 -11.91 17.40
N LEU A 24 12.62 -12.17 18.69
CA LEU A 24 11.35 -11.82 19.32
C LEU A 24 11.13 -10.30 19.40
N MET A 25 12.19 -9.54 19.72
CA MET A 25 12.14 -8.07 19.74
C MET A 25 11.88 -7.50 18.34
N PHE A 26 12.45 -8.10 17.30
CA PHE A 26 12.22 -7.70 15.91
C PHE A 26 10.81 -8.05 15.41
N ARG A 27 10.22 -9.16 15.87
CA ARG A 27 8.86 -9.58 15.46
C ARG A 27 7.72 -8.76 16.07
N ASN A 28 7.97 -7.97 17.12
CA ASN A 28 6.90 -7.41 17.94
C ASN A 28 6.47 -5.97 17.57
N SER A 29 6.97 -5.40 16.48
CA SER A 29 6.47 -4.12 15.95
C SER A 29 5.54 -4.36 14.77
N ASN A 30 4.23 -4.19 14.96
CA ASN A 30 3.33 -4.05 13.82
C ASN A 30 3.75 -2.79 13.03
N PRO A 31 4.05 -2.90 11.74
CA PRO A 31 4.43 -1.72 10.96
C PRO A 31 3.34 -0.68 11.01
N SER A 32 3.71 0.55 11.37
CA SER A 32 2.80 1.69 11.25
C SER A 32 2.73 2.14 9.80
N LEU A 33 1.55 2.59 9.38
CA LEU A 33 1.36 3.14 8.05
C LEU A 33 1.99 4.54 7.98
N ILE A 34 2.91 4.75 7.04
CA ILE A 34 3.55 6.05 6.81
C ILE A 34 2.76 6.84 5.76
N SER A 35 2.57 6.25 4.58
CA SER A 35 2.00 6.95 3.43
C SER A 35 1.32 5.99 2.46
N ILE A 36 0.42 6.52 1.65
CA ILE A 36 -0.15 5.82 0.50
C ILE A 36 0.01 6.69 -0.74
N SER A 37 0.19 6.05 -1.90
CA SER A 37 0.33 6.73 -3.20
C SER A 37 -0.57 6.07 -4.22
N VAL A 38 -1.26 6.87 -5.02
CA VAL A 38 -2.11 6.39 -6.13
C VAL A 38 -1.30 6.51 -7.43
N ILE A 39 -1.32 5.46 -8.23
CA ILE A 39 -0.59 5.36 -9.50
C ILE A 39 -1.58 4.96 -10.60
N PRO A 40 -1.64 5.69 -11.71
CA PRO A 40 -0.97 6.98 -11.94
C PRO A 40 -1.55 8.11 -11.08
N GLU A 41 -0.74 9.13 -10.78
CA GLU A 41 -1.20 10.34 -10.07
C GLU A 41 -1.99 11.26 -11.01
N ASN A 42 -1.61 11.30 -12.28
CA ASN A 42 -2.32 12.02 -13.33
C ASN A 42 -2.57 11.06 -14.50
N SER A 43 -3.81 10.99 -14.99
CA SER A 43 -4.15 10.17 -16.16
C SER A 43 -5.08 10.90 -17.11
N GLU A 44 -4.92 10.64 -18.40
CA GLU A 44 -5.82 11.11 -19.44
C GLU A 44 -6.47 9.90 -20.13
N VAL A 45 -7.81 9.89 -20.20
CA VAL A 45 -8.60 8.75 -20.66
C VAL A 45 -9.71 9.21 -21.59
N GLU A 46 -10.02 8.42 -22.61
CA GLU A 46 -11.13 8.69 -23.53
C GLU A 46 -12.47 8.23 -22.94
N ILE A 47 -13.55 8.91 -23.33
CA ILE A 47 -14.91 8.51 -22.97
C ILE A 47 -15.14 7.03 -23.32
N ASN A 48 -15.84 6.31 -22.43
CA ASN A 48 -16.13 4.87 -22.47
C ASN A 48 -14.91 3.93 -22.36
N LYS A 49 -13.70 4.45 -22.12
CA LYS A 49 -12.54 3.62 -21.80
C LYS A 49 -12.45 3.35 -20.30
N LYS A 50 -11.81 2.24 -19.98
CA LYS A 50 -11.51 1.81 -18.61
C LYS A 50 -10.02 1.89 -18.36
N GLN A 51 -9.66 2.27 -17.14
CA GLN A 51 -8.29 2.23 -16.68
C GLN A 51 -8.25 1.82 -15.20
N GLN A 52 -7.09 1.34 -14.76
CA GLN A 52 -6.87 0.81 -13.43
C GLN A 52 -5.97 1.78 -12.66
N PHE A 53 -6.39 2.16 -11.46
CA PHE A 53 -5.49 2.72 -10.46
C PHE A 53 -4.86 1.62 -9.61
N ARG A 54 -3.63 1.86 -9.18
CA ARG A 54 -2.94 1.07 -8.17
C ARG A 54 -2.66 1.95 -6.96
N VAL A 55 -2.88 1.41 -5.75
CA VAL A 55 -2.48 2.09 -4.50
C VAL A 55 -1.39 1.31 -3.82
N VAL A 56 -0.26 1.96 -3.58
CA VAL A 56 0.86 1.39 -2.84
C VAL A 56 0.96 2.07 -1.49
N VAL A 57 1.02 1.28 -0.42
CA VAL A 57 1.31 1.75 0.93
C VAL A 57 2.79 1.58 1.24
N LYS A 58 3.36 2.54 1.97
CA LYS A 58 4.68 2.44 2.58
C LYS A 58 4.54 2.35 4.10
N TYR A 59 5.16 1.33 4.66
CA TYR A 59 5.15 1.04 6.09
C TYR A 59 6.45 1.49 6.78
N SER A 60 6.41 1.62 8.11
CA SER A 60 7.56 2.07 8.92
C SER A 60 8.71 1.09 9.02
N ASP A 61 8.47 -0.18 8.71
CA ASP A 61 9.51 -1.22 8.58
C ASP A 61 10.22 -1.18 7.21
N GLY A 62 9.86 -0.21 6.35
CA GLY A 62 10.40 -0.08 5.00
C GLY A 62 9.71 -0.96 3.96
N THR A 63 8.78 -1.82 4.37
CA THR A 63 8.01 -2.65 3.45
C THR A 63 7.01 -1.81 2.66
N SER A 64 6.65 -2.30 1.49
CA SER A 64 5.61 -1.71 0.66
C SER A 64 4.66 -2.80 0.18
N SER A 65 3.38 -2.47 0.03
CA SER A 65 2.37 -3.43 -0.40
C SER A 65 1.33 -2.76 -1.29
N ASP A 66 0.76 -3.52 -2.20
CA ASP A 66 -0.38 -3.09 -3.00
C ASP A 66 -1.66 -3.24 -2.16
N ILE A 67 -2.33 -2.12 -1.91
CA ILE A 67 -3.58 -2.08 -1.13
C ILE A 67 -4.78 -1.62 -1.96
N THR A 68 -4.69 -1.69 -3.29
CA THR A 68 -5.72 -1.19 -4.23
C THR A 68 -7.13 -1.68 -3.91
N LYS A 69 -7.27 -2.94 -3.45
CA LYS A 69 -8.56 -3.55 -3.09
C LYS A 69 -9.03 -3.26 -1.67
N PHE A 70 -8.17 -2.69 -0.83
CA PHE A 70 -8.46 -2.41 0.57
C PHE A 70 -8.76 -0.93 0.84
N VAL A 71 -8.53 -0.07 -0.14
CA VAL A 71 -8.87 1.36 -0.04
C VAL A 71 -10.33 1.60 -0.38
N LYS A 72 -10.90 2.66 0.20
CA LYS A 72 -12.19 3.20 -0.21
C LYS A 72 -11.97 4.22 -1.32
N TRP A 73 -12.51 3.94 -2.50
CA TRP A 73 -12.48 4.83 -3.65
C TRP A 73 -13.64 5.81 -3.63
N SER A 74 -13.40 7.03 -4.09
CA SER A 74 -14.40 8.07 -4.28
C SER A 74 -14.00 8.98 -5.43
N SER A 75 -14.98 9.54 -6.12
CA SER A 75 -14.81 10.48 -7.24
C SER A 75 -15.48 11.80 -6.85
N THR A 76 -14.90 12.94 -7.25
CA THR A 76 -15.56 14.25 -7.10
C THR A 76 -16.79 14.40 -7.98
N ASP A 77 -16.84 13.67 -9.11
CA ASP A 77 -17.98 13.70 -10.03
C ASP A 77 -18.23 12.29 -10.62
N ILE A 78 -19.30 11.66 -10.13
CA ILE A 78 -19.72 10.31 -10.55
C ILE A 78 -20.37 10.33 -11.94
N SER A 79 -20.89 11.47 -12.39
CA SER A 79 -21.44 11.62 -13.74
C SER A 79 -20.35 11.67 -14.81
N VAL A 80 -19.13 12.06 -14.44
CA VAL A 80 -17.96 12.12 -15.33
C VAL A 80 -17.14 10.83 -15.26
N LEU A 81 -16.94 10.27 -14.06
CA LEU A 81 -16.14 9.06 -13.86
C LEU A 81 -16.66 8.22 -12.70
N THR A 82 -16.84 6.92 -12.97
CA THR A 82 -17.19 5.91 -11.96
C THR A 82 -16.00 5.03 -11.64
N ILE A 83 -15.83 4.63 -10.39
CA ILE A 83 -14.73 3.77 -9.94
C ILE A 83 -15.25 2.63 -9.07
N GLY A 84 -14.77 1.41 -9.35
CA GLY A 84 -15.10 0.21 -8.59
C GLY A 84 -14.08 -0.07 -7.47
N GLU A 85 -14.44 -0.99 -6.56
CA GLU A 85 -13.60 -1.38 -5.42
C GLU A 85 -12.25 -2.00 -5.83
N SER A 86 -12.18 -2.60 -7.02
CA SER A 86 -10.93 -3.13 -7.57
C SER A 86 -9.95 -2.03 -7.99
N GLY A 87 -10.34 -0.75 -7.98
CA GLY A 87 -9.57 0.37 -8.51
C GLY A 87 -9.70 0.56 -10.03
N VAL A 88 -10.56 -0.22 -10.70
CA VAL A 88 -10.93 0.01 -12.11
C VAL A 88 -11.93 1.15 -12.17
N TYR A 89 -11.63 2.17 -12.97
CA TYR A 89 -12.58 3.24 -13.28
C TYR A 89 -13.00 3.23 -14.75
N THR A 90 -14.18 3.79 -15.01
CA THR A 90 -14.75 3.99 -16.35
C THR A 90 -15.04 5.48 -16.54
N ALA A 91 -14.50 6.04 -17.63
CA ALA A 91 -14.78 7.40 -18.04
C ALA A 91 -16.14 7.47 -18.76
N LEU A 92 -17.03 8.36 -18.33
CA LEU A 92 -18.40 8.46 -18.84
C LEU A 92 -18.64 9.73 -19.65
N LYS A 93 -18.05 10.85 -19.24
CA LYS A 93 -18.22 12.16 -19.87
C LYS A 93 -16.88 12.89 -19.88
N GLU A 94 -16.67 13.80 -20.83
CA GLU A 94 -15.55 14.73 -20.79
C GLU A 94 -15.55 15.57 -19.50
N GLY A 95 -14.35 15.92 -19.03
CA GLY A 95 -14.17 16.75 -17.84
C GLY A 95 -12.92 16.41 -17.04
N TYR A 96 -12.76 17.11 -15.93
CA TYR A 96 -11.69 16.88 -14.97
C TYR A 96 -12.28 16.34 -13.67
N VAL A 97 -11.72 15.24 -13.18
CA VAL A 97 -12.19 14.56 -11.97
C VAL A 97 -11.01 14.30 -11.04
N GLU A 98 -11.21 14.55 -9.75
CA GLU A 98 -10.29 14.08 -8.73
C GLU A 98 -10.82 12.77 -8.12
N VAL A 99 -9.99 11.74 -8.13
CA VAL A 99 -10.27 10.45 -7.52
C VAL A 99 -9.50 10.36 -6.21
N CYS A 100 -10.23 10.10 -5.13
CA CYS A 100 -9.69 9.97 -3.78
C CYS A 100 -9.69 8.50 -3.34
N ALA A 101 -8.52 7.99 -2.97
CA ALA A 101 -8.34 6.71 -2.31
C ALA A 101 -8.08 6.93 -0.81
N ARG A 102 -8.92 6.33 0.05
CA ARG A 102 -8.78 6.43 1.51
C ARG A 102 -8.46 5.06 2.11
N TYR A 103 -7.42 5.02 2.94
CA TYR A 103 -7.07 3.85 3.73
C TYR A 103 -6.75 4.26 5.16
N CYS A 104 -7.51 3.72 6.13
CA CYS A 104 -7.48 4.15 7.52
C CYS A 104 -7.63 5.68 7.67
N LYS A 105 -6.61 6.37 8.20
CA LYS A 105 -6.59 7.84 8.39
C LYS A 105 -5.88 8.59 7.25
N VAL A 106 -5.37 7.89 6.25
CA VAL A 106 -4.56 8.48 5.17
C VAL A 106 -5.34 8.46 3.87
N THR A 107 -5.14 9.51 3.07
CA THR A 107 -5.77 9.69 1.77
C THR A 107 -4.72 10.00 0.72
N ALA A 108 -4.88 9.42 -0.46
CA ALA A 108 -4.16 9.83 -1.67
C ALA A 108 -5.17 10.21 -2.75
N LYS A 109 -4.69 11.06 -3.67
CA LYS A 109 -5.50 11.65 -4.73
C LYS A 109 -4.86 11.37 -6.07
N ALA A 110 -5.68 11.29 -7.10
CA ALA A 110 -5.26 11.25 -8.49
C ALA A 110 -6.19 12.14 -9.33
N LEU A 111 -5.62 12.81 -10.33
CA LEU A 111 -6.38 13.64 -11.27
C LEU A 111 -6.59 12.88 -12.57
N VAL A 112 -7.83 12.88 -13.04
CA VAL A 112 -8.22 12.27 -14.31
C VAL A 112 -8.78 13.34 -15.23
N LYS A 113 -8.18 13.46 -16.40
CA LYS A 113 -8.72 14.23 -17.52
C LYS A 113 -9.44 13.28 -18.47
N VAL A 114 -10.74 13.44 -18.60
CA VAL A 114 -11.52 12.70 -19.60
C VAL A 114 -11.63 13.54 -20.85
N LYS A 115 -11.16 12.99 -21.98
CA LYS A 115 -11.24 13.61 -23.30
C LYS A 115 -12.25 12.89 -24.19
N GLU A 116 -12.79 13.61 -25.15
CA GLU A 116 -13.70 13.04 -26.15
C GLU A 116 -12.99 11.98 -27.02
N ASN A 117 -13.75 11.00 -27.48
CA ASN A 117 -13.28 9.97 -28.41
C ASN A 117 -13.37 10.53 -29.83
N ILE A 118 -12.23 10.96 -30.39
CA ILE A 118 -12.13 11.52 -31.75
C ILE A 118 -12.12 10.39 -32.79
#